data_AF-A0A1W9SU22-F1
#
_entry.id   AF-A0A1W9SU22-F1
#
_cell.length_a   1.000
_cell.length_b   1.000
_cell.length_c   1.000
_cell.angle_alpha   90.00
_cell.angle_beta   90.00
_cell.angle_gamma   90.00
#
_symmetry.space_group_name_H-M   'P 1'
#
loop_
_entity.id
_entity.type
_entity.pdbx_description
1 polymer ?
#
loop_
_entity_poly.entity_id
_entity_poly.type
_entity_poly.pdbx_seq_one_letter_code
_entity_poly.pdbx_strand_id
1 'polypeptide(L)'
;MKTLVKIAIFVAVLFFNLDVFSQKFGHIDSKTMQGELQNKYQSYVAEKANLTDLIRQTKEQELQDLQQRIQTFQGTAQQELQKKEMELLKPIIQKAQDAIKEVGKENGFTYIYDIGTGAIVYYSEESIDILPMVKKKLGIN
;
A
#
# COMPACT_ATOMS: atom_id res chain seq x y z
N MET A 1 -14.24 22.09 -15.22
CA MET A 1 -13.34 21.83 -14.07
C MET A 1 -13.93 20.91 -12.98
N LYS A 2 -15.25 20.85 -12.74
CA LYS A 2 -15.84 20.05 -11.63
C LYS A 2 -15.91 18.51 -11.87
N THR A 3 -15.70 18.04 -13.10
CA THR A 3 -15.82 16.61 -13.49
C THR A 3 -14.49 15.86 -13.42
N LEU A 4 -13.38 16.48 -13.85
CA LEU A 4 -12.01 15.93 -13.80
C LEU A 4 -11.55 15.59 -12.37
N VAL A 5 -12.02 16.35 -11.37
CA VAL A 5 -11.65 16.13 -9.96
C VAL A 5 -12.28 14.85 -9.39
N LYS A 6 -13.43 14.39 -9.91
CA LYS A 6 -14.17 13.26 -9.33
C LYS A 6 -13.64 11.88 -9.73
N ILE A 7 -13.00 11.76 -10.89
CA ILE A 7 -12.31 10.53 -11.33
C ILE A 7 -11.04 10.31 -10.50
N ALA A 8 -10.27 11.38 -10.31
CA ALA A 8 -9.10 11.37 -9.44
C ALA A 8 -9.45 11.01 -8.00
N ILE A 9 -10.61 11.44 -7.48
CA ILE A 9 -11.07 11.11 -6.12
C ILE A 9 -11.39 9.61 -5.94
N PHE A 10 -11.97 8.92 -6.92
CA PHE A 10 -12.34 7.51 -6.75
C PHE A 10 -11.11 6.59 -6.66
N VAL A 11 -10.08 6.89 -7.46
CA VAL A 11 -8.77 6.26 -7.35
C VAL A 11 -8.11 6.70 -6.04
N ALA A 12 -8.08 8.00 -5.72
CA ALA A 12 -7.47 8.50 -4.49
C ALA A 12 -8.08 7.96 -3.19
N VAL A 13 -9.40 7.71 -3.11
CA VAL A 13 -10.06 7.13 -1.92
C VAL A 13 -9.70 5.65 -1.73
N LEU A 14 -9.50 4.90 -2.81
CA LEU A 14 -8.96 3.54 -2.75
C LEU A 14 -7.49 3.55 -2.29
N PHE A 15 -6.68 4.46 -2.84
CA PHE A 15 -5.28 4.66 -2.41
C PHE A 15 -5.18 5.10 -0.94
N PHE A 16 -6.04 6.01 -0.47
CA PHE A 16 -6.02 6.53 0.92
C PHE A 16 -6.31 5.44 1.97
N ASN A 17 -7.20 4.49 1.68
CA ASN A 17 -7.49 3.38 2.60
C ASN A 17 -6.36 2.34 2.63
N LEU A 18 -5.65 2.16 1.50
CA LEU A 18 -4.46 1.31 1.40
C LEU A 18 -3.27 1.92 2.14
N ASP A 19 -3.06 3.24 2.06
CA ASP A 19 -2.02 3.94 2.81
C ASP A 19 -2.20 3.82 4.33
N VAL A 20 -3.44 3.93 4.81
CA VAL A 20 -3.76 3.73 6.24
C VAL A 20 -3.55 2.28 6.66
N PHE A 21 -3.88 1.30 5.80
CA PHE A 21 -3.63 -0.12 6.05
C PHE A 21 -2.12 -0.44 6.08
N SER A 22 -1.38 0.09 5.11
CA SER A 22 0.08 0.04 4.99
C SER A 22 0.78 0.58 6.23
N GLN A 23 0.40 1.79 6.65
CA GLN A 23 0.88 2.38 7.89
C GLN A 23 0.55 1.51 9.10
N LYS A 24 -0.69 1.01 9.20
CA LYS A 24 -1.12 0.29 10.40
C LYS A 24 -0.45 -1.09 10.52
N PHE A 25 -0.25 -1.83 9.43
CA PHE A 25 0.39 -3.15 9.46
C PHE A 25 1.91 -3.05 9.69
N GLY A 26 2.62 -2.20 8.95
CA GLY A 26 4.08 -2.07 9.12
C GLY A 26 4.52 -1.47 10.45
N HIS A 27 3.70 -0.59 11.05
CA HIS A 27 4.08 0.12 12.28
C HIS A 27 3.81 -0.66 13.58
N ILE A 28 2.87 -1.59 13.64
CA ILE A 28 2.50 -2.26 14.91
C ILE A 28 3.57 -3.27 15.33
N ASP A 29 4.01 -4.14 14.41
CA ASP A 29 4.98 -5.19 14.73
C ASP A 29 6.40 -4.64 14.92
N SER A 30 6.80 -3.65 14.11
CA SER A 30 8.10 -3.01 14.28
C SER A 30 8.23 -2.30 15.63
N LYS A 31 7.16 -1.63 16.11
CA LYS A 31 7.15 -1.00 17.44
C LYS A 31 7.29 -2.02 18.58
N THR A 32 6.66 -3.19 18.44
CA THR A 32 6.75 -4.25 19.44
C THR A 32 8.17 -4.79 19.54
N MET A 33 8.81 -5.11 18.41
CA MET A 33 10.19 -5.61 18.38
C MET A 33 11.20 -4.56 18.87
N GLN A 34 11.01 -3.28 18.51
CA GLN A 34 11.84 -2.18 19.03
C GLN A 34 11.69 -2.01 20.54
N GLY A 35 10.48 -2.15 21.07
CA GLY A 35 10.23 -2.17 22.51
C GLY A 35 10.93 -3.34 23.22
N GLU A 36 10.88 -4.54 22.63
CA GLU A 36 11.61 -5.71 23.14
C GLU A 36 13.13 -5.45 23.18
N LEU A 37 13.70 -4.93 22.09
CA LEU A 37 15.13 -4.61 22.02
C LEU A 37 15.53 -3.58 23.08
N GLN A 38 14.73 -2.52 23.22
CA GLN A 38 14.95 -1.47 24.22
C GLN A 38 14.93 -2.03 25.65
N ASN A 39 13.97 -2.91 25.95
CA ASN A 39 13.85 -3.55 27.27
C ASN A 39 15.03 -4.48 27.55
N LYS A 40 15.38 -5.37 26.60
CA LYS A 40 16.53 -6.28 26.73
C LYS A 40 17.84 -5.50 26.91
N TYR A 41 18.01 -4.40 26.18
CA TYR A 41 19.20 -3.56 26.29
C TYR A 41 19.29 -2.89 27.67
N GLN A 42 18.19 -2.36 28.19
CA GLN A 42 18.15 -1.77 29.54
C GLN A 42 18.48 -2.80 30.62
N SER A 43 17.90 -3.99 30.55
CA SER A 43 18.21 -5.08 31.49
C SER A 43 19.69 -5.48 31.40
N TYR A 44 20.25 -5.60 30.19
CA TYR A 44 21.67 -5.87 30.01
C TYR A 44 22.54 -4.79 30.66
N VAL A 45 22.27 -3.51 30.43
CA VAL A 45 23.05 -2.40 31.01
C VAL A 45 23.01 -2.40 32.54
N ALA A 46 21.84 -2.69 33.13
CA ALA A 46 21.66 -2.74 34.58
C ALA A 46 22.41 -3.93 35.22
N GLU A 47 22.47 -5.07 34.54
CA GLU A 47 23.03 -6.31 35.08
C GLU A 47 24.50 -6.53 34.71
N LYS A 48 25.02 -5.88 33.65
CA LYS A 48 26.31 -6.24 33.03
C LYS A 48 27.50 -6.36 33.98
N ALA A 49 27.53 -5.55 35.05
CA ALA A 49 28.62 -5.55 36.03
C ALA A 49 28.65 -6.81 36.91
N ASN A 50 27.52 -7.52 36.99
CA ASN A 50 27.32 -8.71 37.81
C ASN A 50 27.27 -10.00 36.98
N LEU A 51 27.44 -9.92 35.65
CA LEU A 51 27.41 -11.07 34.76
C LEU A 51 28.80 -11.70 34.60
N THR A 52 28.82 -13.02 34.44
CA THR A 52 30.02 -13.70 33.95
C THR A 52 30.25 -13.35 32.47
N ASP A 53 31.50 -13.48 32.00
CA ASP A 53 31.84 -13.21 30.60
C ASP A 53 31.00 -14.03 29.61
N LEU A 54 30.74 -15.30 29.93
CA LEU A 54 29.90 -16.16 29.12
C LEU A 54 28.46 -15.63 29.00
N ILE A 55 27.83 -15.26 30.12
CA ILE A 55 26.45 -14.75 30.11
C ILE A 55 26.40 -13.39 29.40
N ARG A 56 27.41 -12.55 29.60
CA ARG A 56 27.54 -11.26 28.93
C ARG A 56 27.61 -11.42 27.41
N GLN A 57 28.46 -12.32 26.91
CA GLN A 57 28.55 -12.63 25.48
C GLN A 57 27.23 -13.15 24.91
N THR A 58 26.54 -14.05 25.62
CA THR A 58 25.22 -14.54 25.19
C THR A 58 24.20 -13.41 25.07
N LYS A 59 24.13 -12.50 26.06
CA LYS A 59 23.20 -11.36 26.01
C LYS A 59 23.55 -10.36 24.91
N GLU A 60 24.84 -10.10 24.67
CA GLU A 60 25.31 -9.27 23.55
C GLU A 60 24.91 -9.88 22.21
N GLN A 61 25.05 -11.20 22.06
CA GLN A 61 24.63 -11.92 20.85
C GLN A 61 23.11 -11.87 20.66
N GLU A 62 22.31 -12.07 21.71
CA GLU A 62 20.84 -11.93 21.62
C GLU A 62 20.41 -10.54 21.16
N LEU A 63 21.07 -9.48 21.64
CA LEU A 63 20.80 -8.10 21.24
C LEU A 63 21.14 -7.86 19.77
N GLN A 64 22.28 -8.40 19.30
CA GLN A 64 22.68 -8.33 17.90
C GLN A 64 21.70 -9.08 17.00
N ASP A 65 21.32 -10.30 17.39
CA ASP A 65 20.37 -11.13 16.65
C ASP A 65 18.99 -10.46 16.56
N LEU A 66 18.51 -9.86 17.65
CA LEU A 66 17.25 -9.13 17.66
C LEU A 66 17.32 -7.88 16.77
N GLN A 67 18.43 -7.14 16.80
CA GLN A 67 18.65 -6.00 15.92
C GLN A 67 18.64 -6.40 14.44
N GLN A 68 19.29 -7.52 14.09
CA GLN A 68 19.29 -8.05 12.73
C GLN A 68 17.90 -8.49 12.29
N ARG A 69 17.15 -9.18 13.17
CA ARG A 69 15.76 -9.59 12.92
C ARG A 69 14.86 -8.39 12.65
N ILE A 70 15.02 -7.29 13.40
CA ILE A 70 14.26 -6.05 13.17
C ILE A 70 14.53 -5.48 11.77
N GLN A 71 15.80 -5.42 11.35
CA GLN A 71 16.16 -4.92 10.02
C GLN A 71 15.59 -5.79 8.91
N THR A 72 15.74 -7.11 9.03
CA THR A 72 15.17 -8.07 8.07
C THR A 72 13.64 -7.94 8.01
N PHE A 73 12.97 -7.88 9.16
CA PHE A 73 11.52 -7.73 9.24
C PHE A 73 11.06 -6.45 8.53
N GLN A 74 11.72 -5.31 8.76
CA GLN A 74 11.38 -4.05 8.09
C GLN A 74 11.48 -4.17 6.56
N GLY A 75 12.55 -4.78 6.05
CA GLY A 75 12.71 -5.01 4.61
C GLY A 75 11.64 -5.93 4.03
N THR A 76 11.39 -7.07 4.67
CA THR A 76 10.38 -8.05 4.23
C THR A 76 8.97 -7.48 4.31
N ALA A 77 8.61 -6.80 5.40
CA ALA A 77 7.29 -6.21 5.57
C ALA A 77 6.98 -5.17 4.48
N GLN A 78 7.97 -4.37 4.07
CA GLN A 78 7.79 -3.42 2.97
C GLN A 78 7.54 -4.11 1.63
N GLN A 79 8.26 -5.21 1.34
CA GLN A 79 8.06 -5.98 0.12
C GLN A 79 6.70 -6.71 0.12
N GLU A 80 6.32 -7.32 1.24
CA GLU A 80 5.04 -8.00 1.39
C GLU A 80 3.86 -7.03 1.27
N LEU A 81 4.01 -5.83 1.80
CA LEU A 81 3.03 -4.78 1.67
C LEU A 81 2.82 -4.37 0.21
N GLN A 82 3.89 -4.08 -0.53
CA GLN A 82 3.80 -3.75 -1.96
C GLN A 82 3.15 -4.89 -2.76
N LYS A 83 3.49 -6.15 -2.43
CA LYS A 83 2.87 -7.32 -3.04
C LYS A 83 1.38 -7.39 -2.74
N LYS A 84 0.99 -7.16 -1.48
CA LYS A 84 -0.42 -7.15 -1.07
C LYS A 84 -1.21 -6.03 -1.71
N GLU A 85 -0.63 -4.84 -1.84
CA GLU A 85 -1.24 -3.72 -2.58
C GLU A 85 -1.54 -4.14 -4.01
N MET A 86 -0.58 -4.72 -4.72
CA MET A 86 -0.80 -5.22 -6.08
C MET A 86 -1.85 -6.34 -6.14
N GLU A 87 -1.81 -7.31 -5.22
CA GLU A 87 -2.78 -8.40 -5.14
C GLU A 87 -4.21 -7.91 -4.94
N LEU A 88 -4.40 -6.90 -4.08
CA LEU A 88 -5.71 -6.31 -3.77
C LEU A 88 -6.20 -5.38 -4.89
N LEU A 89 -5.30 -4.63 -5.53
CA LEU A 89 -5.66 -3.72 -6.61
C LEU A 89 -5.98 -4.45 -7.92
N LYS A 90 -5.28 -5.55 -8.23
CA LYS A 90 -5.47 -6.30 -9.47
C LYS A 90 -6.94 -6.66 -9.78
N PRO A 91 -7.73 -7.25 -8.87
CA PRO A 91 -9.13 -7.57 -9.15
C PRO A 91 -10.01 -6.32 -9.30
N ILE A 92 -9.67 -5.22 -8.63
CA ILE A 92 -10.39 -3.94 -8.75
C ILE A 92 -10.15 -3.33 -10.12
N ILE A 93 -8.90 -3.31 -10.56
CA ILE A 93 -8.51 -2.85 -11.91
C ILE A 93 -9.19 -3.71 -12.97
N GLN A 94 -9.18 -5.04 -12.80
CA GLN A 94 -9.82 -5.96 -13.74
C GLN A 94 -11.32 -5.68 -13.87
N LYS A 95 -12.04 -5.53 -12.75
CA LYS A 95 -13.47 -5.17 -12.75
C LYS A 95 -13.73 -3.85 -13.47
N ALA A 96 -12.90 -2.84 -13.23
CA ALA A 96 -13.02 -1.55 -13.90
C ALA A 96 -12.79 -1.67 -15.41
N GLN A 97 -11.75 -2.41 -15.83
CA GLN A 97 -11.46 -2.65 -17.24
C GLN A 97 -12.58 -3.40 -17.95
N ASP A 98 -13.18 -4.39 -17.30
CA ASP A 98 -14.28 -5.15 -17.89
C ASP A 98 -15.55 -4.30 -18.02
N ALA A 99 -15.88 -3.49 -17.01
CA ALA A 99 -16.96 -2.51 -17.11
C ALA A 99 -16.73 -1.47 -18.23
N ILE A 100 -15.49 -1.00 -18.41
CA ILE A 100 -15.12 -0.10 -19.52
C ILE A 100 -15.35 -0.78 -20.88
N LYS A 101 -14.93 -2.03 -21.03
CA LYS A 101 -15.12 -2.80 -22.27
C LYS A 101 -16.61 -3.00 -22.58
N GLU A 102 -17.41 -3.32 -21.57
CA GLU A 102 -18.86 -3.48 -21.73
C GLU A 102 -19.52 -2.19 -22.19
N VAL A 103 -19.22 -1.06 -21.52
CA VAL A 103 -19.71 0.26 -21.93
C VAL A 103 -19.28 0.61 -23.35
N GLY A 104 -18.02 0.32 -23.72
CA GLY A 104 -17.52 0.53 -25.07
C GLY A 104 -18.31 -0.24 -26.13
N LYS A 105 -18.57 -1.52 -25.88
CA LYS A 105 -19.35 -2.39 -26.79
C LYS A 105 -20.79 -1.92 -26.92
N GLU A 106 -21.47 -1.65 -25.81
CA GLU A 106 -22.89 -1.27 -25.80
C GLU A 106 -23.16 0.06 -26.50
N ASN A 107 -22.19 1.00 -26.45
CA ASN A 107 -22.34 2.34 -27.02
C ASN A 107 -21.62 2.51 -28.36
N GLY A 108 -21.01 1.44 -28.89
CA GLY A 108 -20.34 1.46 -30.19
C GLY A 108 -19.05 2.31 -30.21
N PHE A 109 -18.38 2.49 -29.07
CA PHE A 109 -17.13 3.25 -29.02
C PHE A 109 -15.97 2.44 -29.61
N THR A 110 -15.24 3.05 -30.54
CA THR A 110 -14.05 2.44 -31.15
C THR A 110 -12.82 2.54 -30.25
N TYR A 111 -12.69 3.65 -29.52
CA TYR A 111 -11.59 3.88 -28.58
C TYR A 111 -12.10 4.55 -27.31
N ILE A 112 -11.46 4.22 -26.19
CA ILE A 112 -11.66 4.86 -24.90
C ILE A 112 -10.27 5.22 -24.39
N TYR A 113 -10.05 6.50 -24.09
CA TYR A 113 -8.77 7.01 -23.62
C TYR A 113 -8.85 7.44 -22.15
N ASP A 114 -7.81 7.12 -21.38
CA ASP A 114 -7.62 7.66 -20.05
C ASP A 114 -6.91 9.01 -20.12
N ILE A 115 -7.72 10.08 -20.02
CA ILE A 115 -7.23 11.47 -19.99
C ILE A 115 -6.55 11.84 -18.67
N GLY A 116 -6.68 11.04 -17.61
CA GLY A 116 -6.05 11.29 -16.31
C GLY A 116 -4.54 11.06 -16.31
N THR A 117 -4.03 10.31 -17.29
CA THR A 117 -2.59 10.03 -17.45
C THR A 117 -1.77 11.20 -18.00
N GLY A 118 -2.43 12.23 -18.54
CA GLY A 118 -1.76 13.34 -19.22
C GLY A 118 -1.19 13.00 -20.61
N ALA A 119 -1.39 11.77 -21.11
CA ALA A 119 -0.94 11.37 -22.45
C ALA A 119 -1.74 12.03 -23.58
N ILE A 120 -2.98 12.46 -23.29
CA ILE A 120 -3.85 13.14 -24.25
C ILE A 120 -3.75 14.65 -24.01
N VAL A 121 -3.06 15.34 -24.92
CA VAL A 121 -2.81 16.80 -24.83
C VAL A 121 -4.04 17.61 -25.22
N TYR A 122 -4.92 17.07 -26.06
CA TYR A 122 -6.15 17.71 -26.49
C TYR A 122 -7.27 16.68 -26.68
N TYR A 123 -8.48 17.03 -26.24
CA TYR A 123 -9.72 16.32 -26.55
C TYR A 123 -10.82 17.35 -26.83
N SER A 124 -11.69 17.06 -27.79
CA SER A 124 -12.77 17.97 -28.20
C SER A 124 -13.90 18.02 -27.17
N GLU A 125 -14.72 19.07 -27.23
CA GLU A 125 -15.98 19.13 -26.45
C GLU A 125 -17.00 18.06 -26.89
N GLU A 126 -16.87 17.56 -28.12
CA GLU A 126 -17.65 16.42 -28.64
C GLU A 126 -17.25 15.07 -28.01
N SER A 127 -16.17 15.04 -27.22
CA SER A 127 -15.74 13.82 -26.53
C SER A 127 -16.73 13.42 -25.44
N ILE A 128 -17.00 12.12 -25.33
CA ILE A 128 -17.97 11.58 -24.37
C ILE A 128 -17.25 11.12 -23.10
N ASP A 129 -17.66 11.67 -21.95
CA ASP A 129 -17.25 11.15 -20.63
C ASP A 129 -18.06 9.89 -20.30
N ILE A 130 -17.39 8.73 -20.35
CA ILE A 130 -18.01 7.43 -20.08
C ILE A 130 -18.05 7.08 -18.58
N LEU A 131 -17.40 7.87 -17.70
CA LEU A 131 -17.32 7.54 -16.28
C LEU A 131 -18.69 7.28 -15.64
N PRO A 132 -19.74 8.10 -15.86
CA PRO A 132 -21.06 7.83 -15.28
C PRO A 132 -21.62 6.46 -15.72
N MET A 133 -21.35 6.05 -16.95
CA MET A 133 -21.80 4.76 -17.50
C MET A 133 -21.06 3.59 -16.84
N VAL A 134 -19.74 3.73 -16.68
CA VAL A 134 -18.89 2.71 -16.03
C VAL A 134 -19.25 2.58 -14.55
N LYS A 135 -19.45 3.70 -13.85
CA LYS A 135 -19.94 3.75 -12.46
C LYS A 135 -21.25 3.00 -12.28
N LYS A 136 -22.21 3.24 -13.18
CA LYS A 136 -23.49 2.52 -13.20
C LYS A 136 -23.29 1.01 -13.38
N LYS A 137 -22.38 0.58 -14.26
CA LYS A 137 -22.02 -0.85 -14.45
C LYS A 137 -21.43 -1.49 -13.21
N LEU A 138 -20.59 -0.75 -12.50
CA LEU A 138 -19.94 -1.21 -11.28
C LEU A 138 -20.86 -1.12 -10.03
N GLY A 139 -22.05 -0.51 -10.15
CA GLY A 139 -22.97 -0.31 -9.03
C GLY A 139 -22.51 0.76 -8.04
N ILE A 140 -21.76 1.76 -8.51
CA ILE A 140 -21.12 2.80 -7.67
C ILE A 140 -21.74 4.15 -8.02
N ASN A 141 -22.26 4.88 -7.03
CA ASN A 141 -22.82 6.23 -7.21
C ASN A 141 -21.75 7.29 -6.91
#